data_AF-A0A7C4S7M0-F1
#
_entry.id   AF-A0A7C4S7M0-F1
#
_cell.length_a   1.000
_cell.length_b   1.000
_cell.length_c   1.000
_cell.angle_alpha   90.00
_cell.angle_beta   90.00
_cell.angle_gamma   90.00
#
_symmetry.space_group_name_H-M   'P 1'
#
loop_
_entity.id
_entity.type
_entity.pdbx_description
1 polymer ?
#
loop_
_entity_poly.entity_id
_entity_poly.type
_entity_poly.pdbx_seq_one_letter_code
_entity_poly.pdbx_strand_id
1 'polypeptide(L)'
;AKEFKPEFIAISAGQDNHFTDPLTGLALTARGYGELMRRAVNLSRDLCKGRLVAVLEGGYSVEAALPYTNLAIIAAMAGKDISHIREPKSYLAELKWRKRDYAMQKIRDNVSEVIRIHSKYWSNLR
;
A
#
# COMPACT_ATOMS: atom_id res chain seq x y z
N ALA A 1 15.19 -0.57 -3.64
CA ALA A 1 14.79 -1.58 -4.65
C ALA A 1 15.64 -1.52 -5.93
N LYS A 2 15.67 -0.40 -6.67
CA LYS A 2 16.47 -0.30 -7.91
C LYS A 2 17.96 -0.59 -7.70
N GLU A 3 18.56 -0.04 -6.64
CA GLU A 3 19.97 -0.31 -6.29
C GLU A 3 20.21 -1.77 -5.87
N PHE A 4 19.24 -2.38 -5.16
CA PHE A 4 19.29 -3.79 -4.73
C PHE A 4 19.15 -4.79 -5.90
N LYS A 5 18.44 -4.42 -6.99
CA LYS A 5 18.22 -5.25 -8.18
C LYS A 5 17.65 -6.65 -7.85
N PRO A 6 16.45 -6.72 -7.25
CA PRO A 6 15.86 -8.00 -6.90
C PRO A 6 15.56 -8.84 -8.15
N GLU A 7 15.68 -10.15 -8.03
CA GLU A 7 15.22 -11.09 -9.05
C GLU A 7 13.76 -11.51 -8.87
N PHE A 8 13.16 -11.20 -7.72
CA PHE A 8 11.78 -11.54 -7.39
C PHE A 8 11.28 -10.55 -6.32
N ILE A 9 10.00 -10.17 -6.37
CA ILE A 9 9.37 -9.32 -5.34
C ILE A 9 8.29 -10.11 -4.62
N ALA A 10 8.47 -10.33 -3.31
CA ALA A 10 7.42 -10.85 -2.43
C ALA A 10 6.83 -9.69 -1.62
N ILE A 11 5.50 -9.57 -1.63
CA ILE A 11 4.78 -8.56 -0.86
C ILE A 11 3.99 -9.26 0.23
N SER A 12 4.36 -9.01 1.47
CA SER A 12 3.54 -9.28 2.66
C SER A 12 2.42 -8.24 2.65
N ALA A 13 1.25 -8.61 2.11
CA ALA A 13 0.18 -7.71 1.70
C ALA A 13 -0.88 -7.56 2.81
N GLY A 14 -0.44 -7.09 3.99
CA GLY A 14 -1.32 -6.77 5.13
C GLY A 14 -2.32 -5.66 4.81
N GLN A 15 -3.58 -5.92 5.12
CA GLN A 15 -4.73 -5.06 4.79
C GLN A 15 -5.26 -4.29 5.99
N ASP A 16 -4.57 -4.38 7.11
CA ASP A 16 -4.89 -3.73 8.38
C ASP A 16 -4.61 -2.22 8.38
N ASN A 17 -4.02 -1.65 7.33
CA ASN A 17 -3.93 -0.18 7.17
C ASN A 17 -5.25 0.44 6.66
N HIS A 18 -6.24 -0.39 6.29
CA HIS A 18 -7.52 0.09 5.80
C HIS A 18 -8.24 0.93 6.86
N PHE A 19 -8.99 1.97 6.45
CA PHE A 19 -9.59 2.91 7.38
C PHE A 19 -10.68 2.32 8.30
N THR A 20 -11.20 1.14 7.96
CA THR A 20 -12.18 0.38 8.78
C THR A 20 -11.54 -0.72 9.60
N ASP A 21 -10.21 -0.85 9.61
CA ASP A 21 -9.55 -1.87 10.41
C ASP A 21 -9.73 -1.58 11.91
N PRO A 22 -10.17 -2.57 12.71
CA PRO A 22 -10.42 -2.38 14.13
C PRO A 22 -9.14 -2.37 14.98
N LEU A 23 -8.02 -2.93 14.49
CA LEU A 23 -6.79 -3.07 15.26
C LEU A 23 -5.82 -1.92 15.02
N THR A 24 -5.90 -1.25 13.88
CA THR A 24 -5.06 -0.08 13.58
C THR A 24 -5.88 1.22 13.46
N GLY A 25 -5.19 2.31 13.13
CA GLY A 25 -5.80 3.64 13.00
C GLY A 25 -5.34 4.42 11.78
N LEU A 26 -4.99 3.70 10.71
CA LEU A 26 -4.61 4.31 9.45
C LEU A 26 -5.85 4.65 8.60
N ALA A 27 -5.63 5.26 7.44
CA ALA A 27 -6.68 5.85 6.62
C ALA A 27 -6.55 5.48 5.14
N LEU A 28 -6.03 4.28 4.83
CA LEU A 28 -5.91 3.80 3.46
C LEU A 28 -7.26 3.29 2.95
N THR A 29 -7.54 3.56 1.68
CA THR A 29 -8.68 3.01 0.95
C THR A 29 -8.24 1.82 0.09
N ALA A 30 -9.18 1.00 -0.34
CA ALA A 30 -9.03 -0.01 -1.37
C ALA A 30 -8.36 0.53 -2.63
N ARG A 31 -8.75 1.72 -3.13
CA ARG A 31 -8.06 2.35 -4.26
C ARG A 31 -6.60 2.67 -3.93
N GLY A 32 -6.31 3.10 -2.70
CA GLY A 32 -4.95 3.31 -2.22
C GLY A 32 -4.11 2.03 -2.28
N TYR A 33 -4.67 0.91 -1.81
CA TYR A 33 -4.06 -0.43 -1.94
C TYR A 33 -3.78 -0.79 -3.40
N GLY A 34 -4.76 -0.59 -4.29
CA GLY A 34 -4.60 -0.83 -5.73
C GLY A 34 -3.48 0.02 -6.33
N GLU A 35 -3.35 1.30 -5.95
CA GLU A 35 -2.30 2.18 -6.44
C GLU A 35 -0.90 1.76 -5.95
N LEU A 36 -0.77 1.34 -4.69
CA LEU A 36 0.48 0.78 -4.15
C LEU A 36 0.87 -0.51 -4.89
N MET A 37 -0.09 -1.41 -5.11
CA MET A 37 0.16 -2.65 -5.85
C MET A 37 0.53 -2.37 -7.32
N ARG A 38 -0.15 -1.43 -7.99
CA ARG A 38 0.19 -1.02 -9.36
C ARG A 38 1.63 -0.53 -9.48
N ARG A 39 2.11 0.23 -8.48
CA ARG A 39 3.52 0.66 -8.41
C ARG A 39 4.46 -0.52 -8.22
N ALA A 40 4.10 -1.49 -7.39
CA ALA A 40 4.91 -2.68 -7.18
C ALA A 40 4.97 -3.59 -8.41
N VAL A 41 3.87 -3.73 -9.15
CA VAL A 41 3.80 -4.43 -10.44
C VAL A 41 4.68 -3.75 -11.49
N ASN A 42 4.65 -2.42 -11.59
CA ASN A 42 5.53 -1.70 -12.52
C ASN A 42 6.99 -1.89 -12.12
N LEU A 43 7.30 -1.80 -10.83
CA LEU A 43 8.63 -2.04 -10.31
C LEU A 43 9.12 -3.47 -10.59
N SER A 44 8.24 -4.47 -10.51
CA SER A 44 8.58 -5.86 -10.81
C SER A 44 8.85 -6.08 -12.30
N ARG A 45 8.08 -5.43 -13.18
CA ARG A 45 8.35 -5.43 -14.64
C ARG A 45 9.73 -4.87 -14.94
N ASP A 46 10.07 -3.73 -14.33
CA ASP A 46 11.34 -3.04 -14.54
C ASP A 46 12.54 -3.81 -13.98
N LEU A 47 12.40 -4.45 -12.82
CA LEU A 47 13.54 -5.01 -12.07
C LEU A 47 13.68 -6.54 -12.18
N CYS A 48 12.57 -7.27 -12.27
CA CYS A 48 12.56 -8.72 -12.14
C CYS A 48 11.67 -9.45 -13.16
N LYS A 49 11.47 -8.86 -14.35
CA LYS A 49 10.69 -9.45 -15.46
C LYS A 49 9.23 -9.78 -15.06
N GLY A 50 8.66 -8.96 -14.19
CA GLY A 50 7.28 -9.11 -13.70
C GLY A 50 7.12 -10.17 -12.61
N ARG A 51 8.20 -10.79 -12.11
CA ARG A 51 8.15 -11.81 -11.07
C ARG A 51 7.78 -11.20 -9.71
N LEU A 52 6.50 -11.31 -9.36
CA LEU A 52 5.94 -10.76 -8.14
C LEU A 52 4.87 -11.70 -7.56
N VAL A 53 4.85 -11.83 -6.23
CA VAL A 53 3.76 -12.47 -5.49
C VAL A 53 3.29 -11.54 -4.38
N ALA A 54 1.99 -11.53 -4.13
CA ALA A 54 1.39 -10.90 -2.96
C ALA A 54 0.78 -12.00 -2.09
N VAL A 55 1.13 -12.00 -0.81
CA VAL A 55 0.63 -12.95 0.19
C VAL A 55 -0.24 -12.16 1.16
N LEU A 56 -1.50 -12.55 1.32
CA LEU A 56 -2.40 -11.93 2.28
C LEU A 56 -1.90 -12.21 3.71
N GLU A 57 -1.95 -11.19 4.56
CA GLU A 57 -1.47 -11.24 5.95
C GLU A 57 -2.59 -10.73 6.87
N GLY A 58 -2.30 -9.76 7.75
CA GLY A 58 -3.32 -9.08 8.55
C GLY A 58 -4.40 -8.39 7.71
N GLY A 59 -5.45 -7.94 8.39
CA GLY A 59 -6.64 -7.37 7.76
C GLY A 59 -7.87 -7.93 8.44
N TYR A 60 -8.42 -7.17 9.38
CA TYR A 60 -9.39 -7.69 10.34
C TYR A 60 -10.79 -7.12 10.13
N SER A 61 -10.93 -6.15 9.22
CA SER A 61 -12.21 -5.66 8.73
C SER A 61 -12.73 -6.54 7.59
N VAL A 62 -13.27 -7.70 7.97
CA VAL A 62 -13.61 -8.80 7.04
C VAL A 62 -14.60 -8.37 5.96
N GLU A 63 -15.63 -7.59 6.30
CA GLU A 63 -16.68 -7.18 5.35
C GLU A 63 -16.40 -5.83 4.71
N ALA A 64 -15.91 -4.87 5.50
CA ALA A 64 -15.79 -3.48 5.06
C ALA A 64 -14.47 -3.16 4.34
N ALA A 65 -13.45 -4.02 4.47
CA ALA A 65 -12.15 -3.85 3.80
C ALA A 65 -11.81 -4.98 2.82
N LEU A 66 -11.67 -6.21 3.32
CA LEU A 66 -11.03 -7.33 2.59
C LEU A 66 -11.57 -7.54 1.16
N PRO A 67 -12.89 -7.49 0.89
CA PRO A 67 -13.41 -7.69 -0.47
C PRO A 67 -12.92 -6.61 -1.43
N TYR A 68 -12.84 -5.37 -0.98
CA TYR A 68 -12.49 -4.21 -1.79
C TYR A 68 -10.97 -4.08 -1.96
N THR A 69 -10.21 -4.28 -0.89
CA THR A 69 -8.73 -4.26 -0.92
C THR A 69 -8.18 -5.41 -1.74
N ASN A 70 -8.72 -6.63 -1.58
CA ASN A 70 -8.34 -7.78 -2.43
C ASN A 70 -8.70 -7.54 -3.88
N LEU A 71 -9.91 -7.03 -4.17
CA LEU A 71 -10.29 -6.67 -5.54
C LEU A 71 -9.31 -5.65 -6.14
N ALA A 72 -8.94 -4.61 -5.39
CA ALA A 72 -8.01 -3.59 -5.86
C ALA A 72 -6.60 -4.15 -6.14
N ILE A 73 -6.09 -5.01 -5.26
CA ILE A 73 -4.79 -5.67 -5.42
C ILE A 73 -4.80 -6.58 -6.64
N ILE A 74 -5.79 -7.47 -6.74
CA ILE A 74 -5.91 -8.43 -7.85
C ILE A 74 -6.10 -7.69 -9.18
N ALA A 75 -6.96 -6.67 -9.22
CA ALA A 75 -7.17 -5.86 -10.41
C ALA A 75 -5.88 -5.14 -10.85
N ALA A 76 -5.13 -4.57 -9.91
CA ALA A 76 -3.85 -3.94 -10.21
C ALA A 76 -2.81 -4.94 -10.75
N MET A 77 -2.72 -6.14 -10.16
CA MET A 77 -1.85 -7.22 -10.62
C MET A 77 -2.24 -7.71 -12.02
N ALA A 78 -3.54 -7.79 -12.31
CA ALA A 78 -4.09 -8.15 -13.60
C ALA A 78 -4.04 -7.00 -14.65
N GLY A 79 -3.50 -5.84 -14.29
CA GLY A 79 -3.42 -4.67 -15.18
C GLY A 79 -4.79 -4.08 -15.57
N LYS A 80 -5.81 -4.27 -14.73
CA LYS A 80 -7.16 -3.71 -14.91
C LYS A 80 -7.24 -2.29 -14.36
N ASP A 81 -8.23 -1.54 -14.85
CA ASP A 81 -8.52 -0.22 -14.31
C ASP A 81 -9.05 -0.32 -12.88
N ILE A 82 -8.44 0.45 -11.98
CA ILE A 82 -8.79 0.53 -10.55
C ILE A 82 -9.47 1.85 -10.19
N SER A 83 -9.68 2.75 -11.16
CA SER A 83 -10.17 4.11 -10.93
C SER A 83 -11.56 4.15 -10.27
N HIS A 84 -12.37 3.13 -10.50
CA HIS A 84 -13.74 3.00 -10.00
C HIS A 84 -13.87 2.14 -8.74
N ILE A 85 -12.80 1.51 -8.27
CA ILE A 85 -12.82 0.70 -7.04
C ILE A 85 -12.91 1.63 -5.85
N ARG A 86 -13.93 1.41 -5.02
CA ARG A 86 -14.26 2.22 -3.85
C ARG A 86 -15.16 1.42 -2.92
N GLU A 87 -15.04 1.71 -1.65
CA GLU A 87 -15.89 1.17 -0.59
C GLU A 87 -17.30 1.78 -0.68
N PRO A 88 -18.33 1.09 -0.15
CA PRO A 88 -19.66 1.66 0.03
C PRO A 88 -19.64 3.00 0.77
N LYS A 89 -20.51 3.92 0.36
CA LYS A 89 -20.63 5.25 0.97
C LYS A 89 -20.91 5.19 2.48
N SER A 90 -21.58 4.14 2.95
CA SER A 90 -21.88 3.90 4.37
C SER A 90 -20.63 3.82 5.24
N TYR A 91 -19.49 3.37 4.72
CA TYR A 91 -18.24 3.26 5.49
C TYR A 91 -17.41 4.56 5.50
N LEU A 92 -17.70 5.51 4.61
CA LEU A 92 -16.86 6.71 4.42
C LEU A 92 -16.88 7.69 5.61
N ALA A 93 -17.85 7.58 6.52
CA ALA A 93 -17.86 8.35 7.75
C ALA A 93 -16.62 8.04 8.61
N GLU A 94 -16.21 6.78 8.67
CA GLU A 94 -15.03 6.35 9.44
C GLU A 94 -13.73 6.89 8.84
N LEU A 95 -13.62 6.91 7.51
CA LEU A 95 -12.45 7.47 6.81
C LEU A 95 -12.20 8.94 7.18
N LYS A 96 -13.26 9.74 7.30
CA LYS A 96 -13.12 11.17 7.70
C LYS A 96 -12.58 11.29 9.11
N TRP A 97 -13.01 10.42 10.03
CA TRP A 97 -12.57 10.43 11.42
C TRP A 97 -11.11 9.99 11.59
N ARG A 98 -10.65 9.04 10.78
CA ARG A 98 -9.27 8.51 10.83
C ARG A 98 -8.23 9.48 10.28
N LYS A 99 -8.61 10.43 9.42
CA LYS A 99 -7.68 11.45 8.90
C LYS A 99 -7.28 12.42 10.00
N ARG A 100 -5.99 12.47 10.33
CA ARG A 100 -5.42 13.42 11.29
C ARG A 100 -4.66 14.50 10.55
N ASP A 101 -4.85 15.76 10.93
CA ASP A 101 -4.20 16.90 10.26
C ASP A 101 -2.67 16.85 10.34
N TYR A 102 -2.12 16.29 11.43
CA TYR A 102 -0.68 16.12 11.61
C TYR A 102 -0.08 14.93 10.85
N ALA A 103 -0.89 14.05 10.25
CA ALA A 103 -0.41 12.80 9.66
C ALA A 103 0.62 13.05 8.55
N MET A 104 0.38 14.05 7.69
CA MET A 104 1.29 14.36 6.60
C MET A 104 2.63 14.90 7.08
N GLN A 105 2.65 15.71 8.15
CA GLN A 105 3.90 16.18 8.74
C GLN A 105 4.68 14.99 9.30
N LYS A 106 4.02 14.14 10.10
CA LYS A 106 4.64 12.94 10.66
C LYS A 106 5.18 11.98 9.57
N ILE A 107 4.47 11.84 8.44
CA ILE A 107 4.96 11.06 7.30
C ILE A 107 6.24 11.67 6.73
N ARG A 108 6.30 12.99 6.53
CA ARG A 108 7.51 13.67 6.02
C ARG A 108 8.68 13.51 6.97
N ASP A 109 8.45 13.67 8.27
CA ASP A 109 9.48 13.52 9.30
C ASP A 109 10.02 12.08 9.30
N ASN A 110 9.13 11.09 9.30
CA ASN A 110 9.50 9.67 9.25
C ASN A 110 10.28 9.33 7.97
N VAL A 111 9.84 9.81 6.80
CA VAL A 111 10.53 9.56 5.52
C VAL A 111 11.92 10.21 5.52
N SER A 112 12.03 11.44 6.03
CA SER A 112 13.32 12.14 6.15
C SER A 112 14.29 11.37 7.04
N GLU A 113 13.80 10.84 8.15
CA GLU A 113 14.60 10.04 9.08
C GLU A 113 15.04 8.70 8.46
N VAL A 114 14.14 8.01 7.74
CA VAL A 114 14.48 6.80 6.98
C VAL A 114 15.56 7.10 5.94
N ILE A 115 15.45 8.20 5.19
CA ILE A 115 16.47 8.62 4.21
C ILE A 115 17.81 8.89 4.91
N ARG A 116 17.81 9.65 6.02
CA ARG A 116 19.01 9.99 6.79
C ARG A 116 19.73 8.74 7.30
N ILE A 117 19.00 7.75 7.80
CA ILE A 117 19.57 6.50 8.29
C ILE A 117 20.13 5.67 7.12
N HIS A 118 19.35 5.55 6.03
CA HIS A 118 19.67 4.65 4.92
C HIS A 118 20.66 5.21 3.89
N SER A 119 20.88 6.52 3.81
CA SER A 119 21.84 7.15 2.88
C SER A 119 23.29 6.68 3.08
N LYS A 120 23.61 6.17 4.27
CA LYS A 120 24.89 5.51 4.55
C LYS A 120 25.12 4.28 3.67
N TYR A 121 24.06 3.52 3.41
CA TYR A 121 24.12 2.21 2.75
C TYR A 121 23.67 2.25 1.29
N TRP A 122 22.85 3.21 0.92
CA TRP A 122 22.25 3.30 -0.41
C TRP A 122 22.66 4.60 -1.10
N SER A 123 23.41 4.49 -2.19
CA SER A 123 23.95 5.64 -2.92
C SER A 123 22.85 6.52 -3.50
N ASN A 124 21.72 5.93 -3.90
CA ASN A 124 20.58 6.63 -4.47
C ASN A 124 19.75 7.46 -3.48
N LEU A 125 20.14 7.46 -2.19
CA LEU A 125 19.53 8.25 -1.12
C LEU A 125 20.46 9.35 -0.58
N ARG A 126 21.65 9.51 -1.17
CA ARG A 126 22.59 10.59 -0.85
C ARG A 126 22.30 11.86 -1.63
#